data_AF-A0A2H0TY75-F1
#
_entry.id   AF-A0A2H0TY75-F1
#
_cell.length_a   1.000
_cell.length_b   1.000
_cell.length_c   1.000
_cell.angle_alpha   90.00
_cell.angle_beta   90.00
_cell.angle_gamma   90.00
#
_symmetry.space_group_name_H-M   'P 1'
#
loop_
_entity.id
_entity.type
_entity.pdbx_description
1 polymer ?
#
loop_
_entity_poly.entity_id
_entity_poly.type
_entity_poly.pdbx_seq_one_letter_code
_entity_poly.pdbx_strand_id
1 'polypeptide(L)' 'MYAWVEESNSTTETKLGGSQETKTTYTYTKKWVDSVPNSSNFKVKEGHINPSKKYE' A
#
# COMPACT_ATOMS: atom_id res chain seq x y z
N MET A 1 -15.60 -5.05 -6.76
CA MET A 1 -15.78 -5.59 -5.39
C MET A 1 -15.10 -4.69 -4.37
N TYR A 2 -15.60 -4.67 -3.14
CA TYR A 2 -15.07 -3.79 -2.11
C TYR A 2 -13.88 -4.47 -1.43
N ALA A 3 -12.69 -3.85 -1.52
CA ALA A 3 -11.43 -4.44 -1.06
C ALA A 3 -10.46 -3.35 -0.57
N TRP A 4 -9.49 -3.76 0.25
CA TRP A 4 -8.36 -2.94 0.64
C TRP A 4 -7.43 -2.66 -0.54
N VAL A 5 -6.94 -1.43 -0.60
CA VAL A 5 -5.93 -0.98 -1.54
C VAL A 5 -4.83 -0.28 -0.74
N GLU A 6 -3.59 -0.72 -0.95
CA GLU A 6 -2.40 -0.04 -0.45
C GLU A 6 -2.00 1.05 -1.45
N GLU A 7 -1.78 2.26 -0.93
CA GLU A 7 -1.27 3.40 -1.67
C GLU A 7 0.05 3.82 -1.01
N SER A 8 1.12 3.91 -1.79
CA SER A 8 2.43 4.31 -1.32
C SER A 8 2.76 5.71 -1.82
N ASN A 9 3.09 6.62 -0.92
CA ASN A 9 3.59 7.94 -1.26
C ASN A 9 5.03 8.07 -0.78
N SER A 10 5.95 8.47 -1.66
CA SER A 10 7.36 8.63 -1.31
C SER A 10 7.77 10.09 -1.45
N THR A 11 8.26 10.67 -0.36
CA THR A 11 8.77 12.04 -0.33
C THR A 11 10.26 11.99 -0.03
N THR A 12 11.06 12.64 -0.88
CA THR A 12 12.50 12.81 -0.63
C THR A 12 12.73 14.21 -0.12
N GLU A 13 13.23 14.33 1.11
CA GLU A 13 13.59 15.60 1.72
C GLU A 13 15.11 15.72 1.80
N THR A 14 15.64 16.85 1.35
CA THR A 14 17.08 17.14 1.43
C THR A 14 17.33 17.97 2.67
N LYS A 15 18.13 17.46 3.60
CA LYS A 15 18.48 18.14 4.84
C LYS A 15 19.57 19.18 4.59
N LEU A 16 19.57 20.24 5.40
CA LEU A 16 20.63 21.24 5.47
C LEU A 16 21.93 20.53 5.91
N GLY A 17 22.78 20.20 4.94
CA GLY A 17 23.97 19.37 5.13
C GLY A 17 24.26 18.38 3.98
N GLY A 18 23.34 18.25 3.00
CA GLY A 18 23.52 17.40 1.83
C GLY A 18 23.04 15.96 1.99
N SER A 19 22.58 15.58 3.18
CA SER A 19 21.94 14.27 3.42
C SER A 19 20.53 14.24 2.83
N GLN A 20 20.22 13.21 2.05
CA GLN A 20 18.88 12.97 1.52
C GLN A 20 18.16 11.94 2.39
N GLU A 21 16.94 12.25 2.82
CA GLU A 21 16.05 11.32 3.53
C GLU A 21 14.86 11.00 2.65
N THR A 22 14.63 9.70 2.39
CA THR A 22 13.44 9.24 1.65
C THR A 22 12.44 8.68 2.64
N LYS A 23 11.27 9.30 2.73
CA LYS A 23 10.17 8.86 3.57
C LYS A 23 9.07 8.28 2.72
N THR A 24 8.87 6.96 2.82
CA THR A 24 7.74 6.27 2.17
C THR A 24 6.62 6.08 3.18
N THR A 25 5.46 6.67 2.89
CA THR A 25 4.23 6.52 3.67
C THR A 25 3.30 5.56 2.95
N TYR A 26 2.86 4.51 3.64
CA TYR A 26 1.89 3.54 3.12
C TYR A 26 0.53 3.82 3.77
N THR A 27 -0.49 4.00 2.94
CA THR A 27 -1.88 4.23 3.36
C THR A 27 -2.76 3.11 2.85
N TYR A 28 -3.76 2.72 3.64
CA TYR A 28 -4.68 1.63 3.29
C TYR A 28 -6.11 2.15 3.27
N THR A 29 -6.78 1.99 2.14
CA THR A 29 -8.17 2.44 1.97
C THR A 29 -9.02 1.31 1.40
N LYS A 30 -10.27 1.18 1.87
CA LYS A 30 -11.22 0.27 1.22
C LYS A 30 -11.93 1.03 0.10
N LYS A 31 -11.89 0.48 -1.12
CA LYS A 31 -12.61 1.03 -2.26
C LYS A 31 -13.17 -0.07 -3.15
N TRP A 32 -14.15 0.30 -3.97
CA TRP A 32 -14.62 -0.58 -5.03
C TRP A 32 -13.55 -0.67 -6.10
N VAL A 33 -13.13 -1.90 -6.41
CA VAL A 33 -12.11 -2.20 -7.41
C VAL A 33 -12.62 -3.24 -8.40
N ASP A 34 -12.20 -3.15 -9.65
CA ASP A 34 -12.49 -4.16 -10.67
C ASP A 34 -11.74 -5.47 -10.39
N SER A 35 -10.50 -5.36 -9.92
CA SER A 35 -9.66 -6.50 -9.52
C SER A 35 -9.14 -6.30 -8.09
N VAL A 36 -9.21 -7.36 -7.28
CA VAL A 36 -8.78 -7.34 -5.88
C VAL A 36 -7.26 -7.38 -5.83
N PRO A 37 -6.61 -6.37 -5.23
CA PRO A 37 -5.17 -6.42 -5.02
C PRO A 37 -4.81 -7.59 -4.12
N ASN A 38 -3.69 -8.23 -4.44
CA ASN A 38 -3.14 -9.27 -3.57
C ASN A 38 -2.61 -8.64 -2.28
N SER A 39 -3.40 -8.72 -1.21
CA SER A 39 -3.03 -8.20 0.11
C SER A 39 -1.81 -8.89 0.72
N SER A 40 -1.36 -10.02 0.17
CA SER A 40 -0.12 -10.68 0.60
C SER A 40 1.12 -9.86 0.28
N ASN A 41 1.03 -8.97 -0.72
CA ASN A 41 2.09 -8.04 -1.10
C ASN A 41 2.05 -6.72 -0.33
N PHE A 42 1.05 -6.51 0.53
CA PHE A 42 0.95 -5.30 1.32
C PHE A 42 2.09 -5.23 2.34
N LYS A 43 2.66 -4.03 2.48
CA LYS A 43 3.70 -3.73 3.45
C LYS A 43 3.26 -4.02 4.87
N VAL A 44 2.00 -3.72 5.19
CA VAL A 44 1.31 -4.02 6.45
C VAL A 44 0.03 -4.78 6.12
N LYS A 45 0.16 -6.09 5.97
CA LYS A 45 -0.98 -6.98 5.66
C LYS A 45 -1.92 -7.25 6.85
N GLU A 46 -1.43 -7.09 8.08
CA GLU A 46 -2.23 -7.33 9.29
C GLU A 46 -3.40 -6.32 9.35
N GLY A 47 -4.63 -6.84 9.41
CA GLY A 47 -5.85 -6.02 9.34
C GLY A 47 -6.28 -5.58 7.94
N HIS A 48 -5.42 -5.74 6.92
CA HIS A 48 -5.66 -5.35 5.53
C HIS A 48 -5.74 -6.54 4.58
N ILE A 49 -6.28 -7.67 5.04
CA ILE A 49 -6.42 -8.88 4.24
C ILE A 49 -7.61 -8.75 3.29
N ASN A 50 -7.35 -8.98 2.00
CA ASN A 50 -8.37 -9.16 1.00
C ASN A 50 -8.67 -10.64 0.81
N PRO A 51 -9.93 -11.00 0.52
CA PRO A 51 -10.24 -12.36 0.11
C PRO A 51 -9.49 -12.69 -1.18
N SER A 52 -8.67 -13.73 -1.14
CA SER A 52 -8.02 -14.25 -2.34
C SER A 52 -9.07 -14.94 -3.21
N LYS A 53 -9.30 -14.40 -4.40
CA LYS A 53 -10.01 -15.16 -5.42
C LYS A 53 -9.10 -16.31 -5.86
N LYS A 54 -9.33 -17.51 -5.31
CA LYS A 54 -8.89 -18.73 -5.99
C LYS A 54 -9.80 -18.88 -7.21
N TYR A 55 -9.26 -18.62 -8.39
CA TYR A 55 -9.85 -19.19 -9.60
C TYR A 55 -9.28 -20.61 -9.68
N GLU A 56 -10.13 -21.61 -9.42
CA GLU A 56 -9.91 -23.02 -9.78
C GLU A 56 -10.34 -23.24 -11.23
#